data_AF-A0AAV5V9L1-F1
#
_entry.id   AF-A0AAV5V9L1-F1
#
_cell.length_a   1.000
_cell.length_b   1.000
_cell.length_c   1.000
_cell.angle_alpha   90.00
_cell.angle_beta   90.00
_cell.angle_gamma   90.00
#
_symmetry.space_group_name_H-M   'P 1'
#
loop_
_entity.id
_entity.type
_entity.pdbx_description
1 polymer ?
#
loop_
_entity_poly.entity_id
_entity_poly.type
_entity_poly.pdbx_seq_one_letter_code
_entity_poly.pdbx_strand_id
1 'polypeptide(L)'
;VSIHLWFLRYAFLIQEILRVNTINQLELRVRERIHLRITALSSCPRVELFVGSGREGKELSRLTFFLNNQGLDRVDVDSPDVIPPPPNPFYRHECDFTSTVSLNTSMEVMRKEELVISTDKSQRFTRPRSPDTDAISLLVPQFRSCCVVKFSMELESETGRTMNMTQSPMPPSLPTRTTPRPRRDSESIEAWNRRSTKGISPEQEISTTESIKPTPSSWTSGVNEGWITTFLVFTVVICSLMLIFVVFGLTLFVCLQTPPKRAKTLYALS
;
A
#
# COMPACT_ATOMS: atom_id res chain seq x y z
N VAL A 1 -31.99 1.50 4.89
CA VAL A 1 -30.94 0.81 5.70
C VAL A 1 -29.91 0.06 4.83
N SER A 2 -30.20 -0.35 3.58
CA SER A 2 -29.28 -1.16 2.76
C SER A 2 -28.18 -0.42 1.96
N ILE A 3 -28.16 0.92 1.93
CA ILE A 3 -27.21 1.67 1.08
C ILE A 3 -25.87 1.92 1.82
N HIS A 4 -25.86 1.92 3.16
CA HIS A 4 -24.63 2.10 3.95
C HIS A 4 -23.67 0.90 3.90
N LEU A 5 -24.12 -0.30 3.50
CA LEU A 5 -23.25 -1.47 3.40
C LEU A 5 -22.47 -1.57 2.09
N TRP A 6 -22.87 -0.85 1.04
CA TRP A 6 -22.16 -0.87 -0.26
C TRP A 6 -20.88 -0.03 -0.23
N PHE A 7 -20.84 1.05 0.55
CA PHE A 7 -19.64 1.87 0.71
C PHE A 7 -18.53 1.18 1.53
N LEU A 8 -18.88 0.20 2.36
CA LEU A 8 -17.91 -0.59 3.15
C LEU A 8 -17.26 -1.74 2.36
N ARG A 9 -17.66 -1.97 1.11
CA ARG A 9 -17.14 -3.05 0.24
C ARG A 9 -16.12 -2.59 -0.80
N TYR A 10 -15.81 -1.29 -0.87
CA TYR A 10 -14.60 -0.87 -1.57
C TYR A 10 -13.41 -1.42 -0.80
N ALA A 11 -12.60 -2.26 -1.47
CA ALA A 11 -11.35 -2.77 -0.96
C ALA A 11 -10.55 -1.61 -0.34
N PHE A 12 -10.51 -1.58 0.98
CA PHE A 12 -9.71 -0.62 1.74
C PHE A 12 -8.24 -0.95 1.45
N LEU A 13 -7.67 -0.31 0.43
CA LEU A 13 -6.22 -0.08 0.40
C LEU A 13 -5.94 0.88 1.57
N ILE A 14 -5.73 0.31 2.75
CA ILE A 14 -5.28 1.08 3.91
C ILE A 14 -3.82 1.40 3.65
N GLN A 15 -3.57 2.62 3.15
CA GLN A 15 -2.24 3.18 3.11
C GLN A 15 -1.93 3.75 4.49
N GLU A 16 -1.04 3.10 5.24
CA GLU A 16 -0.63 3.53 6.57
C GLU A 16 0.76 4.16 6.50
N ILE A 17 0.92 5.34 7.11
CA ILE A 17 2.23 5.99 7.24
C ILE A 17 2.88 5.47 8.51
N LEU A 18 3.98 4.74 8.33
CA LEU A 18 4.77 4.17 9.40
C LEU A 18 5.77 5.19 9.94
N ARG A 19 6.09 5.08 11.22
CA ARG A 19 7.02 6.00 11.89
C ARG A 19 8.46 5.53 11.73
N VAL A 20 9.35 6.45 11.36
CA VAL A 20 10.81 6.24 11.26
C VAL A 20 11.43 6.28 12.66
N ASN A 21 12.51 5.53 12.90
CA ASN A 21 13.17 5.38 14.21
C ASN A 21 12.31 4.77 15.33
N THR A 22 11.15 4.22 15.00
CA THR A 22 10.28 3.54 15.97
C THR A 22 9.94 2.15 15.46
N ILE A 23 9.72 1.22 16.39
CA ILE A 23 9.27 -0.12 16.07
C ILE A 23 7.78 -0.05 15.74
N ASN A 24 7.42 -0.40 14.50
CA ASN A 24 6.04 -0.51 14.04
C ASN A 24 5.62 -1.97 14.13
N GLN A 25 4.61 -2.29 14.95
CA GLN A 25 4.08 -3.64 15.09
C GLN A 25 2.89 -3.82 14.15
N LEU A 26 2.89 -4.92 13.41
CA LEU A 26 1.92 -5.22 12.38
C LEU A 26 1.52 -6.69 12.49
N GLU A 27 0.26 -7.00 12.18
CA GLU A 27 -0.19 -8.38 12.08
C GLU A 27 -0.29 -8.77 10.60
N LEU A 28 0.42 -9.83 10.21
CA LEU A 28 0.43 -10.33 8.83
C LEU A 28 0.02 -11.79 8.81
N ARG A 29 -1.15 -12.11 8.26
CA ARG A 29 -1.66 -13.48 8.19
C ARG A 29 -1.10 -14.23 6.99
N VAL A 30 -1.31 -15.54 6.98
CA VAL A 30 -0.92 -16.41 5.86
C VAL A 30 -1.69 -16.00 4.59
N ARG A 31 -0.99 -15.90 3.45
CA ARG A 31 -1.47 -15.36 2.17
C ARG A 31 -1.85 -13.88 2.19
N GLU A 32 -1.37 -13.13 3.17
CA GLU A 32 -1.40 -11.67 3.09
C GLU A 32 -0.08 -11.15 2.55
N ARG A 33 -0.19 -10.10 1.74
CA ARG A 33 0.93 -9.40 1.15
C ARG A 33 0.91 -7.95 1.61
N ILE A 34 2.04 -7.47 2.10
CA ILE A 34 2.25 -6.05 2.38
C ILE A 34 3.23 -5.48 1.37
N HIS A 35 2.94 -4.28 0.89
CA HIS A 35 3.85 -3.49 0.07
C HIS A 35 4.37 -2.33 0.91
N LEU A 36 5.66 -2.36 1.22
CA LEU A 36 6.36 -1.28 1.88
C LEU A 36 6.97 -0.36 0.83
N ARG A 37 6.80 0.94 1.04
CA ARG A 37 7.43 1.99 0.25
C ARG A 37 8.24 2.90 1.16
N ILE A 38 9.55 2.89 0.95
CA ILE A 38 10.49 3.77 1.64
C ILE A 38 10.96 4.82 0.64
N THR A 39 10.67 6.08 0.92
CA THR A 39 11.18 7.22 0.13
C THR A 39 12.38 7.79 0.85
N ALA A 40 13.54 7.73 0.21
CA ALA A 40 14.81 8.23 0.73
C ALA A 40 15.37 9.35 -0.14
N LEU A 41 16.24 10.20 0.41
CA LEU A 41 17.00 11.17 -0.39
C LEU A 41 18.00 10.43 -1.29
N SER A 42 18.19 10.92 -2.52
CA SER A 42 19.18 10.35 -3.46
C SER A 42 20.63 10.45 -2.94
N SER A 43 20.89 11.43 -2.06
CA SER A 43 22.19 11.64 -1.39
C SER A 43 22.49 10.61 -0.31
N CYS A 44 21.51 9.78 0.07
CA CYS A 44 21.73 8.71 1.01
C CYS A 44 22.43 7.53 0.35
N PRO A 45 23.62 7.11 0.81
CA PRO A 45 24.27 5.94 0.24
C PRO A 45 23.63 4.62 0.68
N ARG A 46 22.96 4.63 1.83
CA ARG A 46 22.45 3.42 2.50
C ARG A 46 21.19 3.69 3.31
N VAL A 47 20.24 2.78 3.23
CA VAL A 47 19.03 2.71 4.08
C VAL A 47 18.91 1.30 4.64
N GLU A 48 18.48 1.18 5.89
CA GLU A 48 18.29 -0.11 6.55
C GLU A 48 16.83 -0.33 6.92
N LEU A 49 16.35 -1.55 6.74
CA LEU A 49 15.05 -2.03 7.21
C LEU A 49 15.26 -3.28 8.05
N PHE A 50 14.82 -3.22 9.30
CA PHE A 50 14.80 -4.34 10.22
C PHE A 50 13.40 -4.94 10.23
N VAL A 51 13.34 -6.26 10.10
CA VAL A 51 12.13 -7.06 10.09
C VAL A 51 12.29 -8.12 11.17
N GLY A 52 11.55 -7.97 12.26
CA GLY A 52 11.50 -8.92 13.36
C GLY A 52 10.25 -9.79 13.26
N SER A 53 10.40 -11.09 13.44
CA SER A 53 9.29 -12.03 13.65
C SER A 53 9.42 -12.68 15.04
N GLY A 54 8.27 -13.02 15.63
CA GLY A 54 8.23 -13.66 16.96
C GLY A 54 8.03 -12.67 18.11
N ARG A 55 7.74 -13.22 19.30
CA ARG A 55 7.81 -12.45 20.55
C ARG A 55 9.22 -11.87 20.70
N GLU A 56 9.29 -10.57 20.95
CA GLU A 56 10.54 -9.83 21.15
C GLU A 56 11.51 -9.85 19.95
N GLY A 57 11.04 -10.23 18.76
CA GLY A 57 11.87 -10.20 17.55
C GLY A 57 12.99 -11.24 17.52
N LYS A 58 12.77 -12.43 18.12
CA LYS A 58 13.73 -13.56 18.11
C LYS A 58 14.32 -13.86 16.73
N GLU A 59 13.51 -13.69 15.68
CA GLU A 59 13.97 -13.85 14.30
C GLU A 59 14.07 -12.48 13.65
N LEU A 60 15.27 -11.92 13.69
CA LEU A 60 15.56 -10.61 13.11
C LEU A 60 16.22 -10.76 11.75
N SER A 61 15.73 -9.96 10.80
CA SER A 61 16.29 -9.86 9.46
C SER A 61 16.57 -8.40 9.17
N ARG A 62 17.78 -8.09 8.70
CA ARG A 62 18.17 -6.76 8.27
C ARG A 62 18.32 -6.75 6.76
N LEU A 63 17.64 -5.80 6.12
CA LEU A 63 17.79 -5.48 4.70
C LEU A 63 18.56 -4.16 4.60
N THR A 64 19.70 -4.20 3.93
CA THR A 64 20.55 -3.03 3.68
C THR A 64 20.45 -2.64 2.22
N PHE A 65 19.75 -1.55 1.93
CA PHE A 65 19.60 -0.99 0.60
C PHE A 65 20.78 -0.06 0.32
N PHE A 66 21.58 -0.36 -0.69
CA PHE A 66 22.63 0.53 -1.18
C PHE A 66 22.08 1.34 -2.33
N LEU A 67 22.20 2.66 -2.25
CA LEU A 67 21.65 3.59 -3.23
C LEU A 67 22.78 4.29 -3.98
N ASN A 68 22.51 4.60 -5.24
CA ASN A 68 23.35 5.41 -6.10
C ASN A 68 22.52 6.53 -6.74
N ASN A 69 23.15 7.37 -7.57
CA ASN A 69 22.47 8.50 -8.24
C ASN A 69 21.33 8.06 -9.19
N GLN A 70 21.26 6.78 -9.56
CA GLN A 70 20.23 6.19 -10.44
C GLN A 70 19.13 5.45 -9.65
N GLY A 71 19.26 5.29 -8.33
CA GLY A 71 18.29 4.63 -7.48
C GLY A 71 18.90 3.49 -6.66
N LEU A 72 18.16 2.38 -6.51
CA LEU A 72 18.63 1.19 -5.81
C LEU A 72 19.78 0.53 -6.60
N ASP A 73 20.91 0.28 -5.97
CA ASP A 73 22.07 -0.41 -6.56
C ASP A 73 22.05 -1.90 -6.22
N ARG A 74 22.02 -2.24 -4.93
CA ARG A 74 21.96 -3.62 -4.43
C ARG A 74 21.28 -3.68 -3.06
N VAL A 75 20.86 -4.88 -2.68
CA VAL A 75 20.29 -5.17 -1.36
C VAL A 75 21.08 -6.31 -0.74
N ASP A 76 21.65 -6.06 0.44
CA ASP A 76 22.28 -7.09 1.26
C ASP A 76 21.29 -7.50 2.36
N VAL A 77 21.29 -8.79 2.70
CA VAL A 77 20.40 -9.34 3.72
C VAL A 77 21.20 -10.13 4.75
N ASP A 78 20.98 -9.84 6.02
CA ASP A 78 21.65 -10.50 7.13
C ASP A 78 20.72 -10.70 8.34
N SER A 79 21.20 -11.42 9.36
CA SER A 79 20.41 -11.82 10.55
C SER A 79 21.14 -11.38 11.82
N PRO A 80 21.00 -10.11 12.24
CA PRO A 80 21.64 -9.65 13.46
C PRO A 80 20.95 -10.23 14.70
N ASP A 81 21.69 -10.46 15.77
CA ASP A 81 21.12 -10.98 17.04
C ASP A 81 20.34 -9.92 17.83
N VAL A 82 20.64 -8.63 17.58
CA VAL A 82 20.10 -7.51 18.36
C VAL A 82 19.68 -6.38 17.42
N ILE A 83 18.50 -5.81 17.67
CA ILE A 83 18.05 -4.58 17.01
C ILE A 83 18.91 -3.43 17.53
N PRO A 84 19.61 -2.67 16.66
CA PRO A 84 20.37 -1.53 17.12
C PRO A 84 19.43 -0.54 17.82
N PRO A 85 19.86 0.09 18.93
CA PRO A 85 19.06 1.12 19.57
C PRO A 85 18.75 2.21 18.53
N PRO A 86 17.54 2.79 18.55
CA PRO A 86 17.18 3.84 17.62
C PRO A 86 18.23 4.96 17.73
N PRO A 87 18.78 5.43 16.60
CA PRO A 87 19.82 6.45 16.64
C PRO A 87 19.27 7.71 17.33
N ASN A 88 20.11 8.34 18.16
CA ASN A 88 19.74 9.62 18.77
C ASN A 88 19.36 10.61 17.65
N PRO A 89 18.22 11.31 17.75
CA PRO A 89 17.80 12.25 16.73
C PRO A 89 18.86 13.35 16.62
N PHE A 90 19.56 13.40 15.49
CA PHE A 90 20.45 14.51 15.18
C PHE A 90 19.60 15.76 14.98
N TYR A 91 19.62 16.66 15.96
CA TYR A 91 18.92 17.93 15.89
C TYR A 91 19.63 18.89 14.92
N ARG A 92 18.82 19.55 14.08
CA ARG A 92 19.11 20.79 13.32
C ARG A 92 20.04 20.70 12.11
N HIS A 93 19.63 19.98 11.07
CA HIS A 93 19.97 20.40 9.71
C HIS A 93 18.69 20.53 8.89
N GLU A 94 18.53 21.67 8.22
CA GLU A 94 17.53 21.82 7.15
C GLU A 94 17.95 20.90 6.02
N CYS A 95 17.06 20.00 5.65
CA CYS A 95 17.35 18.99 4.67
C CYS A 95 16.86 19.46 3.32
N ASP A 96 17.78 19.50 2.37
CA ASP A 96 17.46 19.92 1.02
C ASP A 96 16.87 18.74 0.25
N PHE A 97 15.57 18.82 -0.03
CA PHE A 97 14.78 17.75 -0.64
C PHE A 97 14.84 17.78 -2.18
N THR A 98 16.00 18.08 -2.77
CA THR A 98 16.12 18.25 -4.23
C THR A 98 15.79 17.00 -5.05
N SER A 99 16.10 15.81 -4.53
CA SER A 99 15.81 14.54 -5.23
C SER A 99 15.61 13.37 -4.27
N THR A 100 14.62 12.54 -4.57
CA THR A 100 14.26 11.36 -3.78
C THR A 100 14.22 10.11 -4.64
N VAL A 101 14.48 8.97 -4.00
CA VAL A 101 14.40 7.62 -4.56
C VAL A 101 13.33 6.85 -3.78
N SER A 102 12.47 6.13 -4.48
CA SER A 102 11.52 5.20 -3.86
C SER A 102 12.07 3.79 -3.89
N LEU A 103 12.02 3.11 -2.75
CA LEU A 103 12.37 1.71 -2.58
C LEU A 103 11.09 0.96 -2.23
N ASN A 104 10.64 0.07 -3.13
CA ASN A 104 9.51 -0.78 -2.85
C ASN A 104 10.00 -2.17 -2.46
N THR A 105 9.43 -2.67 -1.36
CA THR A 105 9.70 -3.99 -0.81
C THR A 105 8.37 -4.61 -0.49
N SER A 106 8.06 -5.76 -1.08
CA SER A 106 6.86 -6.51 -0.73
C SER A 106 7.22 -7.68 0.18
N MET A 107 6.44 -7.88 1.24
CA MET A 107 6.57 -9.05 2.10
C MET A 107 5.30 -9.88 2.02
N GLU A 108 5.47 -11.19 1.92
CA GLU A 108 4.40 -12.15 1.75
C GLU A 108 4.63 -13.36 2.65
N VAL A 109 3.55 -13.84 3.24
CA VAL A 109 3.57 -15.01 4.12
C VAL A 109 3.05 -16.20 3.33
N MET A 110 3.96 -16.96 2.74
CA MET A 110 3.61 -18.15 1.95
C MET A 110 3.13 -19.31 2.84
N ARG A 111 3.82 -19.51 3.96
CA ARG A 111 3.55 -20.56 4.96
C ARG A 111 3.67 -19.96 6.35
N LYS A 112 3.20 -20.70 7.37
CA LYS A 112 3.23 -20.23 8.77
C LYS A 112 4.65 -19.90 9.27
N GLU A 113 5.67 -20.55 8.71
CA GLU A 113 7.07 -20.46 9.13
C GLU A 113 7.98 -19.73 8.12
N GLU A 114 7.43 -19.26 7.00
CA GLU A 114 8.22 -18.67 5.91
C GLU A 114 7.71 -17.28 5.57
N LEU A 115 8.56 -16.27 5.77
CA LEU A 115 8.37 -14.91 5.30
C LEU A 115 9.20 -14.68 4.03
N VAL A 116 8.53 -14.34 2.93
CA VAL A 116 9.17 -14.03 1.67
C VAL A 116 9.24 -12.51 1.52
N ILE A 117 10.44 -12.00 1.26
CA ILE A 117 10.69 -10.58 1.03
C ILE A 117 11.17 -10.41 -0.40
N SER A 118 10.51 -9.55 -1.17
CA SER A 118 10.84 -9.23 -2.56
C SER A 118 11.07 -7.74 -2.72
N THR A 119 12.02 -7.34 -3.57
CA THR A 119 12.36 -5.93 -3.83
C THR A 119 12.14 -5.55 -5.29
N ASP A 120 12.20 -4.26 -5.62
CA ASP A 120 12.03 -3.73 -6.98
C ASP A 120 12.91 -4.38 -8.06
N LYS A 121 14.09 -4.88 -7.69
CA LYS A 121 15.00 -5.58 -8.61
C LYS A 121 14.67 -7.06 -8.80
N SER A 122 13.47 -7.48 -8.42
CA SER A 122 13.03 -8.88 -8.41
C SER A 122 13.91 -9.80 -7.56
N GLN A 123 14.70 -9.23 -6.64
CA GLN A 123 15.46 -10.02 -5.67
C GLN A 123 14.49 -10.55 -4.62
N ARG A 124 14.57 -11.85 -4.34
CA ARG A 124 13.67 -12.55 -3.43
C ARG A 124 14.49 -13.26 -2.36
N PHE A 125 14.09 -13.06 -1.11
CA PHE A 125 14.72 -13.63 0.07
C PHE A 125 13.66 -14.36 0.89
N THR A 126 13.97 -15.57 1.35
CA THR A 126 13.12 -16.31 2.27
C THR A 126 13.74 -16.26 3.66
N ARG A 127 12.94 -15.86 4.64
CA ARG A 127 13.34 -15.67 6.04
C ARG A 127 12.46 -16.52 6.95
N PRO A 128 13.02 -17.06 8.04
CA PRO A 128 12.22 -17.77 9.01
C PRO A 128 11.19 -16.81 9.63
N ARG A 129 10.03 -17.36 9.96
CA ARG A 129 8.97 -16.69 10.71
C ARG A 129 8.60 -17.57 11.90
N SER A 130 8.43 -16.96 13.05
CA SER A 130 7.96 -17.66 14.25
C SER A 130 6.53 -18.17 14.03
N PRO A 131 6.26 -19.49 14.23
CA PRO A 131 4.92 -20.05 14.07
C PRO A 131 3.95 -19.67 15.19
N ASP A 132 4.45 -19.04 16.26
CA ASP A 132 3.70 -18.76 17.49
C ASP A 132 2.94 -17.43 17.43
N THR A 133 3.27 -16.57 16.47
CA THR A 133 2.67 -15.23 16.38
C THR A 133 2.52 -14.78 14.94
N ASP A 134 1.46 -14.01 14.70
CA ASP A 134 1.25 -13.32 13.43
C ASP A 134 1.85 -11.92 13.41
N ALA A 135 2.46 -11.49 14.50
CA ALA A 135 3.08 -10.19 14.62
C ALA A 135 4.44 -10.13 13.90
N ILE A 136 4.62 -9.07 13.14
CA ILE A 136 5.87 -8.64 12.52
C ILE A 136 6.20 -7.25 13.03
N SER A 137 7.47 -7.04 13.37
CA SER A 137 7.99 -5.74 13.82
C SER A 137 8.85 -5.15 12.71
N LEU A 138 8.54 -3.91 12.30
CA LEU A 138 9.30 -3.18 11.30
C LEU A 138 9.98 -1.96 11.91
N LEU A 139 11.27 -1.79 11.65
CA LEU A 139 12.03 -0.62 12.07
C LEU A 139 12.91 -0.13 10.91
N VAL A 140 12.81 1.16 10.62
CA VAL A 140 13.72 1.87 9.71
C VAL A 140 14.51 2.86 10.55
N PRO A 141 15.75 2.53 10.96
CA PRO A 141 16.61 3.45 11.69
C PRO A 141 17.26 4.45 10.74
N GLN A 142 17.36 5.68 11.20
CA GLN A 142 17.86 6.82 10.46
C GLN A 142 19.18 7.30 11.08
N PHE A 143 20.27 6.71 10.62
CA PHE A 143 21.62 7.05 11.10
C PHE A 143 22.12 8.41 10.58
N ARG A 144 21.52 8.92 9.49
CA ARG A 144 21.81 10.23 8.90
C ARG A 144 20.54 11.07 8.86
N SER A 145 20.65 12.33 9.26
CA SER A 145 19.56 13.30 9.24
C SER A 145 18.84 13.30 7.90
N CYS A 146 17.51 13.22 7.93
CA CYS A 146 16.61 13.29 6.76
C CYS A 146 16.83 12.27 5.65
N CYS A 147 17.58 11.20 5.94
CA CYS A 147 17.82 10.19 4.93
C CYS A 147 16.55 9.50 4.42
N VAL A 148 15.63 9.18 5.33
CA VAL A 148 14.30 8.64 5.01
C VAL A 148 13.28 9.76 5.19
N VAL A 149 12.52 10.04 4.13
CA VAL A 149 11.53 11.12 4.05
C VAL A 149 10.13 10.60 4.33
N LYS A 150 9.81 9.41 3.79
CA LYS A 150 8.50 8.77 3.96
C LYS A 150 8.69 7.27 4.12
N PHE A 151 7.97 6.69 5.05
CA PHE A 151 7.82 5.24 5.18
C PHE A 151 6.33 4.93 5.21
N SER A 152 5.84 4.20 4.22
CA SER A 152 4.43 3.84 4.12
C SER A 152 4.25 2.37 3.79
N MET A 153 3.13 1.82 4.23
CA MET A 153 2.68 0.47 3.96
C MET A 153 1.34 0.50 3.21
N GLU A 154 1.16 -0.43 2.30
CA GLU A 154 -0.12 -0.78 1.69
C GLU A 154 -0.37 -2.27 1.90
N LEU A 155 -1.49 -2.62 2.53
CA LEU A 155 -1.91 -4.00 2.75
C LEU A 155 -2.74 -4.48 1.55
N GLU A 156 -2.29 -5.56 0.89
CA GLU A 156 -3.05 -6.28 -0.12
C GLU A 156 -3.50 -7.61 0.48
N SER A 157 -4.73 -7.65 1.00
CA SER A 157 -5.33 -8.91 1.46
C SER A 157 -5.99 -9.63 0.28
N GLU A 158 -5.48 -10.81 -0.06
CA GLU A 158 -6.01 -11.63 -1.15
C GLU A 158 -7.38 -12.24 -0.81
N THR A 159 -7.85 -12.14 0.45
CA THR A 159 -9.14 -12.66 0.91
C THR A 159 -10.36 -12.05 0.19
N GLY A 160 -10.18 -10.95 -0.56
CA GLY A 160 -11.23 -10.36 -1.40
C GLY A 160 -11.35 -10.92 -2.83
N ARG A 161 -10.39 -11.71 -3.33
CA ARG A 161 -10.37 -12.14 -4.75
C ARG A 161 -11.00 -13.53 -5.02
N THR A 162 -11.29 -14.34 -4.01
CA THR A 162 -11.84 -15.70 -4.18
C THR A 162 -13.34 -15.87 -3.93
N MET A 163 -14.17 -14.87 -4.25
CA MET A 163 -15.62 -15.07 -4.42
C MET A 163 -16.08 -14.53 -5.78
N ASN A 164 -15.54 -15.11 -6.86
CA ASN A 164 -16.14 -15.10 -8.19
C ASN A 164 -15.62 -16.33 -8.97
N MET A 165 -15.91 -17.52 -8.44
CA MET A 165 -16.01 -18.72 -9.26
C MET A 165 -17.47 -19.18 -9.18
N THR A 166 -18.34 -18.42 -9.84
CA THR A 166 -19.65 -18.93 -10.25
C THR A 166 -19.38 -20.10 -11.17
N GLN A 167 -19.83 -21.29 -10.75
CA GLN A 167 -19.81 -22.51 -11.54
C GLN A 167 -20.32 -22.23 -12.96
N SER A 168 -19.44 -22.36 -13.95
CA SER A 168 -19.87 -22.52 -15.33
C SER A 168 -20.24 -23.99 -15.54
N PRO A 169 -21.44 -24.30 -16.06
CA PRO A 169 -21.81 -25.67 -16.37
C PRO A 169 -20.93 -26.22 -17.49
N MET A 170 -20.35 -27.38 -17.21
CA MET A 170 -19.61 -28.23 -18.12
C MET A 170 -20.43 -28.58 -19.37
N PRO A 171 -19.91 -28.38 -20.60
CA PRO A 171 -20.47 -28.98 -21.80
C PRO A 171 -19.97 -30.42 -21.98
N PRO A 172 -20.77 -31.31 -22.60
CA PRO A 172 -20.50 -32.74 -22.63
C PRO A 172 -19.40 -33.15 -23.61
N SER A 173 -18.76 -34.25 -23.23
CA SER A 173 -17.75 -35.08 -23.88
C SER A 173 -17.99 -35.42 -25.35
N LEU A 174 -16.91 -35.39 -26.16
CA LEU A 174 -16.68 -36.32 -27.28
C LEU A 174 -15.18 -36.66 -27.42
N PRO A 175 -14.82 -37.87 -27.91
CA PRO A 175 -13.59 -38.56 -27.51
C PRO A 175 -12.39 -38.34 -28.44
N THR A 176 -11.20 -38.25 -27.83
CA THR A 176 -9.90 -38.22 -28.50
C THR A 176 -9.49 -39.62 -28.94
N ARG A 177 -9.31 -39.82 -30.25
CA ARG A 177 -8.71 -41.02 -30.86
C ARG A 177 -7.20 -40.84 -30.99
N THR A 178 -6.50 -41.96 -30.82
CA THR A 178 -5.06 -42.13 -30.56
C THR A 178 -4.15 -42.19 -31.80
N THR A 179 -2.87 -41.85 -31.59
CA THR A 179 -1.61 -42.35 -32.24
C THR A 179 -1.12 -41.69 -33.57
N PRO A 180 0.14 -41.92 -34.05
CA PRO A 180 1.33 -41.10 -33.75
C PRO A 180 2.18 -40.68 -34.99
N ARG A 181 3.23 -39.85 -34.76
CA ARG A 181 4.46 -39.48 -35.54
C ARG A 181 4.70 -40.12 -36.95
N PRO A 182 5.34 -39.40 -37.91
CA PRO A 182 6.82 -39.35 -37.93
C PRO A 182 7.49 -38.07 -38.48
N ARG A 183 8.82 -38.10 -38.32
CA ARG A 183 9.95 -37.20 -38.58
C ARG A 183 10.20 -36.87 -40.07
N ARG A 184 10.69 -35.66 -40.41
CA ARG A 184 11.73 -35.46 -41.45
C ARG A 184 12.37 -34.07 -41.45
N ASP A 185 13.66 -34.09 -41.77
CA ASP A 185 14.65 -33.02 -41.89
C ASP A 185 14.55 -32.23 -43.21
N SER A 186 15.05 -30.98 -43.21
CA SER A 186 15.74 -30.26 -44.33
C SER A 186 15.77 -28.74 -44.01
N GLU A 187 16.94 -28.11 -43.81
CA GLU A 187 17.64 -27.23 -44.78
C GLU A 187 16.83 -25.96 -45.17
N SER A 188 17.33 -24.73 -45.33
CA SER A 188 18.63 -24.06 -45.26
C SER A 188 18.38 -22.56 -45.60
N ILE A 189 19.40 -21.70 -45.41
CA ILE A 189 19.70 -20.47 -46.21
C ILE A 189 19.00 -19.13 -45.91
N GLU A 190 19.82 -18.23 -45.34
CA GLU A 190 20.22 -16.86 -45.78
C GLU A 190 19.25 -15.68 -46.02
N ALA A 191 19.87 -14.50 -45.82
CA ALA A 191 19.53 -13.13 -46.27
C ALA A 191 18.48 -12.40 -45.40
N TRP A 192 18.65 -11.14 -44.97
CA TRP A 192 19.31 -10.02 -45.62
C TRP A 192 19.65 -8.91 -44.60
N ASN A 193 20.92 -8.53 -44.54
CA ASN A 193 21.42 -7.31 -43.88
C ASN A 193 21.10 -6.08 -44.75
N ARG A 194 20.35 -5.08 -44.27
CA ARG A 194 20.40 -3.73 -44.86
C ARG A 194 20.36 -2.65 -43.79
N ARG A 195 21.53 -2.04 -43.62
CA ARG A 195 21.83 -0.85 -42.83
C ARG A 195 21.85 0.36 -43.79
N SER A 196 21.43 1.51 -43.27
CA SER A 196 21.92 2.87 -43.61
C SER A 196 21.42 3.55 -44.89
N THR A 197 20.71 4.67 -44.70
CA THR A 197 21.16 5.95 -45.27
C THR A 197 20.70 7.15 -44.45
N LYS A 198 21.61 8.11 -44.33
CA LYS A 198 21.58 9.39 -43.62
C LYS A 198 21.16 10.47 -44.64
N GLY A 199 20.29 11.41 -44.27
CA GLY A 199 19.90 12.53 -45.12
C GLY A 199 19.37 13.70 -44.29
N ILE A 200 19.79 14.90 -44.64
CA ILE A 200 19.73 16.17 -43.89
C ILE A 200 18.41 16.92 -44.19
N SER A 201 17.92 17.67 -43.19
CA SER A 201 16.75 18.60 -43.14
C SER A 201 16.82 19.75 -44.19
N PRO A 202 15.87 20.71 -44.32
CA PRO A 202 14.59 20.94 -43.61
C PRO A 202 13.39 21.33 -44.52
N GLU A 203 12.14 21.08 -44.09
CA GLU A 203 11.06 22.07 -44.30
C GLU A 203 9.90 21.83 -43.33
N GLN A 204 9.28 22.95 -43.02
CA GLN A 204 8.42 23.28 -41.92
C GLN A 204 6.97 23.11 -42.36
N GLU A 205 6.18 22.29 -41.66
CA GLU A 205 4.73 22.47 -41.65
C GLU A 205 4.12 22.04 -40.32
N ILE A 206 3.12 22.83 -39.96
CA ILE A 206 2.56 23.03 -38.63
C ILE A 206 1.63 21.87 -38.29
N SER A 207 1.87 21.22 -37.15
CA SER A 207 0.83 20.46 -36.45
C SER A 207 1.07 20.52 -34.95
N THR A 208 0.29 21.38 -34.33
CA THR A 208 0.08 21.51 -32.89
C THR A 208 -0.43 20.17 -32.35
N THR A 209 0.49 19.28 -31.97
CA THR A 209 0.19 18.18 -31.06
C THR A 209 0.83 18.55 -29.75
N GLU A 210 0.01 19.07 -28.83
CA GLU A 210 0.39 19.37 -27.47
C GLU A 210 0.99 18.10 -26.83
N SER A 211 2.31 18.09 -26.78
CA SER A 211 3.09 17.20 -25.93
C SER A 211 2.77 17.59 -24.49
N ILE A 212 1.79 16.91 -23.89
CA ILE A 212 1.53 16.96 -22.45
C ILE A 212 2.71 16.28 -21.77
N LYS A 213 3.76 17.06 -21.57
CA LYS A 213 4.82 16.81 -20.61
C LYS A 213 4.13 16.61 -19.26
N PRO A 214 4.35 15.50 -18.52
CA PRO A 214 3.78 15.37 -17.18
C PRO A 214 4.43 16.44 -16.30
N THR A 215 3.69 17.51 -16.04
CA THR A 215 4.03 18.51 -15.05
C THR A 215 4.20 17.78 -13.71
N PRO A 216 5.31 17.97 -12.97
CA PRO A 216 5.45 17.38 -11.65
C PRO A 216 4.30 17.88 -10.79
N SER A 217 3.45 16.96 -10.33
CA SER A 217 2.37 17.27 -9.41
C SER A 217 2.99 17.99 -8.21
N SER A 218 2.60 19.25 -8.02
CA SER A 218 3.14 20.07 -6.96
C SER A 218 2.85 19.38 -5.62
N TRP A 219 3.83 19.35 -4.74
CA TRP A 219 3.71 18.77 -3.39
C TRP A 219 2.51 19.35 -2.60
N THR A 220 2.10 20.57 -2.96
CA THR A 220 0.86 21.20 -2.47
C THR A 220 -0.41 20.43 -2.83
N SER A 221 -0.47 19.70 -3.95
CA SER A 221 -1.65 18.94 -4.37
C SER A 221 -1.96 17.79 -3.41
N GLY A 222 -0.95 17.02 -2.97
CA GLY A 222 -1.15 15.88 -2.08
C GLY A 222 -1.48 16.29 -0.64
N VAL A 223 -0.91 17.40 -0.17
CA VAL A 223 -1.29 17.98 1.12
C VAL A 223 -2.71 18.53 1.04
N ASN A 224 -3.06 19.23 -0.05
CA ASN A 224 -4.40 19.78 -0.22
C ASN A 224 -5.47 18.68 -0.25
N GLU A 225 -5.20 17.53 -0.86
CA GLU A 225 -6.15 16.40 -0.95
C GLU A 225 -6.48 15.78 0.42
N GLY A 226 -5.48 15.58 1.29
CA GLY A 226 -5.69 15.07 2.65
C GLY A 226 -6.41 16.07 3.56
N TRP A 227 -6.09 17.36 3.44
CA TRP A 227 -6.75 18.42 4.21
C TRP A 227 -8.20 18.64 3.77
N ILE A 228 -8.49 18.57 2.46
CA ILE A 228 -9.86 18.66 1.94
C ILE A 228 -10.70 17.48 2.41
N THR A 229 -10.14 16.27 2.42
CA THR A 229 -10.88 15.06 2.85
C THR A 229 -11.21 15.13 4.34
N THR A 230 -10.24 15.50 5.19
CA THR A 230 -10.48 15.66 6.64
C THR A 230 -11.49 16.78 6.91
N PHE A 231 -11.39 17.91 6.21
CA PHE A 231 -12.36 19.01 6.30
C PHE A 231 -13.77 18.56 5.90
N LEU A 232 -13.92 17.80 4.81
CA LEU A 232 -15.22 17.26 4.38
C LEU A 232 -15.82 16.31 5.41
N VAL A 233 -15.02 15.41 5.98
CA VAL A 233 -15.48 14.48 7.03
C VAL A 233 -15.96 15.26 8.26
N PHE A 234 -15.18 16.24 8.75
CA PHE A 234 -15.60 17.08 9.87
C PHE A 234 -16.86 17.88 9.56
N THR A 235 -16.99 18.43 8.36
CA THR A 235 -18.18 19.18 7.92
C THR A 235 -19.42 18.29 7.95
N VAL A 236 -19.34 17.07 7.41
CA VAL A 236 -20.46 16.11 7.42
C VAL A 236 -20.87 15.74 8.85
N VAL A 237 -19.90 15.52 9.75
CA VAL A 237 -20.17 15.21 11.16
C VAL A 237 -20.88 16.38 11.85
N ILE A 238 -20.38 17.61 11.68
CA ILE A 238 -20.97 18.81 12.28
C ILE A 238 -22.39 19.05 11.74
N CYS A 239 -22.60 18.97 10.42
CA CYS A 239 -23.92 19.09 9.82
C CYS A 239 -24.89 18.02 10.35
N SER A 240 -24.43 16.78 10.53
CA SER A 240 -25.25 15.71 11.10
C SER A 240 -25.65 15.99 12.54
N LEU A 241 -24.71 16.46 13.38
CA LEU A 241 -24.99 16.85 14.77
C LEU A 241 -25.99 18.01 14.84
N MET A 242 -25.83 19.04 13.99
CA MET A 242 -26.78 20.15 13.92
C MET A 242 -28.19 19.68 13.56
N LEU A 243 -28.33 18.78 12.58
CA LEU A 243 -29.63 18.20 12.22
C LEU A 243 -30.25 17.43 13.40
N ILE A 244 -29.47 16.64 14.13
CA ILE A 244 -29.94 15.92 15.32
C ILE A 244 -30.45 16.90 16.38
N PHE A 245 -29.71 17.98 16.66
CA PHE A 245 -30.14 18.98 17.64
C PHE A 245 -31.41 19.71 17.22
N VAL A 246 -31.58 20.03 15.94
CA VAL A 246 -32.80 20.65 15.43
C VAL A 246 -33.99 19.71 15.57
N VAL A 247 -33.86 18.44 15.16
CA VAL A 247 -34.93 17.44 15.30
C VAL A 247 -35.27 17.21 16.78
N PHE A 248 -34.27 17.11 17.65
CA PHE A 248 -34.46 16.97 19.08
C PHE A 248 -35.18 18.18 19.69
N GLY A 249 -34.78 19.40 19.34
CA GLY A 249 -35.42 20.63 19.78
C GLY A 249 -36.89 20.72 19.35
N LEU A 250 -37.18 20.37 18.08
CA LEU A 250 -38.56 20.31 17.58
C LEU A 250 -39.39 19.24 18.29
N THR A 251 -38.80 18.07 18.56
CA THR A 251 -39.48 16.98 19.27
C THR A 251 -39.82 17.39 20.71
N LEU A 252 -38.85 17.96 21.43
CA LEU A 252 -39.09 18.49 22.77
C LEU A 252 -40.15 19.59 22.77
N PHE A 253 -40.12 20.49 21.79
CA PHE A 253 -41.11 21.54 21.64
C PHE A 253 -42.53 20.96 21.48
N VAL A 254 -42.70 19.96 20.61
CA VAL A 254 -43.98 19.25 20.44
C VAL A 254 -44.40 18.55 21.73
N CYS A 255 -43.49 17.86 22.42
CA CYS A 255 -43.77 17.19 23.69
C CYS A 255 -44.23 18.16 24.79
N LEU A 256 -43.64 19.35 24.85
CA LEU A 256 -44.02 20.39 25.82
C LEU A 256 -45.37 21.03 25.47
N GLN A 257 -45.70 21.14 24.18
CA GLN A 257 -46.98 21.68 23.74
C GLN A 257 -48.14 20.68 23.84
N THR A 258 -47.86 19.38 23.77
CA THR A 258 -48.91 18.37 23.99
C THR A 258 -49.37 18.42 25.45
N PRO A 259 -50.62 18.84 25.73
CA PRO A 259 -51.11 18.90 27.09
C PRO A 259 -51.05 17.49 27.69
N PRO A 260 -50.60 17.34 28.95
CA PRO A 260 -50.58 16.04 29.60
C PRO A 260 -52.00 15.48 29.55
N LYS A 261 -52.16 14.30 28.93
CA LYS A 261 -53.43 13.58 28.96
C LYS A 261 -53.78 13.41 30.43
N ARG A 262 -54.77 14.18 30.92
CA ARG A 262 -55.26 14.13 32.30
C ARG A 262 -55.32 12.66 32.69
N ALA A 263 -54.47 12.25 33.62
CA ALA A 263 -54.62 10.97 34.28
C ALA A 263 -56.04 10.97 34.82
N LYS A 264 -56.91 10.15 34.24
CA LYS A 264 -58.23 9.91 34.80
C LYS A 264 -57.95 9.35 36.18
N THR A 265 -58.11 10.20 37.18
CA THR A 265 -57.94 9.89 38.59
C THR A 265 -58.80 8.68 38.92
N LEU A 266 -58.13 7.56 39.18
CA LEU A 266 -58.63 6.36 39.86
C LEU A 266 -58.89 6.67 41.34
N TYR A 267 -59.63 7.75 41.63
CA TYR A 267 -60.21 8.02 42.94
C TYR A 267 -61.73 8.00 42.79
N ALA A 268 -62.23 6.86 42.31
CA ALA A 268 -63.63 6.47 42.40
C ALA A 268 -63.65 5.08 43.04
N LEU A 269 -63.33 5.02 44.33
CA LEU A 269 -63.59 3.90 45.23
C LEU A 269 -63.33 4.37 46.68
N SER A 270 -64.28 5.14 47.21
CA SER A 270 -64.85 5.01 48.56
C SER A 270 -65.97 6.03 48.73
#